data_AF-Q6L9F2-F1
#
_entry.id   AF-Q6L9F2-F1
#
_cell.length_a   1.000
_cell.length_b   1.000
_cell.length_c   1.000
_cell.angle_alpha   90.00
_cell.angle_beta   90.00
_cell.angle_gamma   90.00
#
_symmetry.space_group_name_H-M   'P 1'
#
loop_
_entity.id
_entity.type
_entity.pdbx_description
1 polymer ?
#
loop_
_entity_poly.entity_id
_entity_poly.type
_entity_poly.pdbx_seq_one_letter_code
_entity_poly.pdbx_strand_id
1 'polypeptide(L)'
;YTANLAAFLTVERMESPIDSADDLAKQTKIEYGAVRDGSTMTFFKKSKISTYEKMWAFMSSRQQTALVQNNDEGIQRVLTTDYALLMESTSIEYVTQRNCNLTQIGGL
;
A
#
# COMPACT_ATOMS: atom_id res chain seq x y z
N TYR A 1 10.90 43.30 -17.06
CA TYR A 1 11.71 42.36 -16.28
C TYR A 1 10.75 41.42 -15.54
N THR A 2 10.29 40.37 -16.22
CA THR A 2 9.22 39.46 -15.78
C THR A 2 9.76 38.04 -15.87
N ALA A 3 10.30 37.52 -14.77
CA ALA A 3 11.03 36.24 -14.76
C ALA A 3 10.69 35.31 -13.58
N ASN A 4 9.59 35.55 -12.85
CA ASN A 4 9.24 34.72 -11.67
C ASN A 4 7.87 34.02 -11.78
N LEU A 5 7.32 33.84 -12.99
CA LEU A 5 6.01 33.18 -13.20
C LEU A 5 6.11 31.86 -14.00
N ALA A 6 7.30 31.33 -14.22
CA ALA A 6 7.52 30.15 -15.07
C ALA A 6 8.04 28.91 -14.32
N ALA A 7 7.91 28.87 -12.99
CA ALA A 7 8.30 27.72 -12.17
C ALA A 7 7.12 27.12 -11.38
N PHE A 8 5.88 27.34 -11.83
CA PHE A 8 4.70 26.73 -11.21
C PHE A 8 4.08 25.59 -12.05
N LEU A 9 4.70 25.22 -13.17
CA LEU A 9 4.06 24.36 -14.18
C LEU A 9 4.85 23.12 -14.62
N THR A 10 5.95 22.74 -13.96
CA THR A 10 6.79 21.65 -14.50
C THR A 10 7.35 20.65 -13.52
N VAL A 11 6.69 20.40 -12.39
CA VAL A 11 6.95 19.14 -11.66
C VAL A 11 5.69 18.68 -10.92
N GLU A 12 4.63 18.31 -11.63
CA GLU A 12 3.80 17.19 -11.14
C GLU A 12 4.65 15.92 -11.29
N ARG A 13 5.66 15.78 -10.43
CA ARG A 13 6.26 14.49 -10.18
C ARG A 13 5.11 13.63 -9.70
N MET A 14 4.82 12.56 -10.41
CA MET A 14 4.16 11.40 -9.81
C MET A 14 5.12 10.82 -8.76
N GLU A 15 5.39 11.57 -7.69
CA GLU A 15 5.98 11.03 -6.48
C GLU A 15 4.86 10.23 -5.84
N SER A 16 4.90 8.92 -6.05
CA SER A 16 4.10 8.01 -5.24
C SER A 16 4.37 8.37 -3.78
N PRO A 17 3.35 8.72 -2.99
CA PRO A 17 3.54 9.19 -1.61
C PRO A 17 4.17 8.13 -0.69
N ILE A 18 4.32 6.91 -1.21
CA ILE A 18 4.92 5.75 -0.57
C ILE A 18 5.84 5.05 -1.58
N ASP A 19 7.07 4.76 -1.16
CA ASP A 19 8.04 3.98 -1.95
C ASP A 19 8.33 2.63 -1.26
N SER A 20 8.19 2.59 0.07
CA SER A 20 8.51 1.42 0.89
C SER A 20 7.46 1.10 1.97
N ALA A 21 7.52 -0.13 2.48
CA ALA A 21 6.72 -0.55 3.64
C ALA A 21 7.04 0.27 4.90
N ASP A 22 8.27 0.76 5.04
CA ASP A 22 8.66 1.67 6.11
C ASP A 22 7.95 3.02 6.02
N ASP A 23 7.73 3.54 4.82
CA ASP A 23 6.99 4.80 4.64
C ASP A 23 5.52 4.61 5.02
N LEU A 24 4.92 3.49 4.62
CA LEU A 24 3.59 3.08 5.08
C LEU A 24 3.50 2.97 6.60
N ALA A 25 4.54 2.45 7.25
CA ALA A 25 4.59 2.31 8.72
C ALA A 25 4.77 3.64 9.47
N LYS A 26 5.36 4.66 8.83
CA LYS A 26 5.59 6.00 9.42
C LYS A 26 4.37 6.92 9.30
N GLN A 27 3.53 6.69 8.30
CA GLN A 27 2.36 7.52 7.99
C GLN A 27 1.05 6.85 8.42
N THR A 28 -0.03 7.64 8.52
CA THR A 28 -1.37 7.17 8.90
C THR A 28 -2.48 7.62 7.94
N LYS A 29 -2.11 8.28 6.84
CA LYS A 29 -3.02 8.85 5.83
C LYS A 29 -3.58 7.76 4.92
N ILE A 30 -2.71 6.88 4.42
CA ILE A 30 -3.04 5.74 3.58
C ILE A 30 -3.30 4.55 4.49
N GLU A 31 -4.50 3.99 4.43
CA GLU A 31 -4.79 2.75 5.13
C GLU A 31 -4.11 1.58 4.42
N TYR A 32 -3.68 0.57 5.16
CA TYR A 32 -3.10 -0.62 4.57
C TYR A 32 -3.52 -1.87 5.34
N GLY A 33 -3.51 -2.99 4.64
CA GLY A 33 -3.76 -4.27 5.27
C GLY A 33 -3.65 -5.44 4.33
N ALA A 34 -4.20 -6.57 4.75
CA ALA A 34 -4.05 -7.86 4.07
C ALA A 34 -5.37 -8.63 4.08
N VAL A 35 -5.42 -9.71 3.30
CA VAL A 35 -6.56 -10.63 3.34
C VAL A 35 -6.62 -11.33 4.69
N ARG A 36 -7.81 -11.34 5.29
CA ARG A 36 -8.11 -12.01 6.54
C ARG A 36 -7.86 -13.52 6.40
N ASP A 37 -7.25 -14.10 7.43
CA ASP A 37 -6.86 -15.51 7.47
C ASP A 37 -5.89 -15.92 6.33
N GLY A 38 -5.28 -14.94 5.65
CA GLY A 38 -4.27 -15.16 4.61
C GLY A 38 -2.86 -15.47 5.15
N SER A 39 -2.02 -16.00 4.27
CA SER A 39 -0.59 -16.23 4.53
C SER A 39 0.13 -14.92 4.88
N THR A 40 -0.16 -13.85 4.14
CA THR A 40 0.41 -12.51 4.38
C THR A 40 0.07 -11.97 5.76
N MET A 41 -1.20 -12.07 6.19
CA MET A 41 -1.63 -11.67 7.54
C MET A 41 -0.85 -12.44 8.62
N THR A 42 -0.73 -13.76 8.44
CA THR A 42 0.01 -14.61 9.38
C THR A 42 1.52 -14.30 9.40
N PHE A 43 2.09 -13.91 8.25
CA PHE A 43 3.48 -13.47 8.15
C PHE A 43 3.71 -12.21 8.97
N PHE A 44 2.89 -11.16 8.79
CA PHE A 44 3.02 -9.92 9.58
C PHE A 44 2.82 -10.17 11.08
N LYS A 45 1.89 -11.07 11.45
CA LYS A 45 1.68 -11.48 12.84
C LYS A 45 2.87 -12.21 13.49
N LYS A 46 3.63 -12.98 12.71
CA LYS A 46 4.77 -13.78 13.19
C LYS A 46 6.13 -13.12 12.93
N SER A 47 6.14 -12.02 12.18
CA SER A 47 7.36 -11.29 11.84
C SER A 47 8.04 -10.77 13.10
N LYS A 48 9.38 -10.81 13.11
CA LYS A 48 10.23 -10.24 14.17
C LYS A 48 10.92 -8.94 13.73
N ILE A 49 10.55 -8.42 12.57
CA ILE A 49 11.09 -7.16 12.05
C ILE A 49 10.27 -6.02 12.66
N SER A 50 10.94 -5.08 13.32
CA SER A 50 10.30 -3.99 14.07
C SER A 50 9.34 -3.14 13.23
N THR A 51 9.66 -2.89 11.96
CA THR A 51 8.76 -2.21 11.02
C THR A 51 7.47 -3.02 10.80
N TYR A 52 7.58 -4.32 10.53
CA TYR A 52 6.44 -5.19 10.28
C TYR A 52 5.60 -5.44 11.54
N GLU A 53 6.20 -5.49 12.72
CA GLU A 53 5.48 -5.55 13.99
C GLU A 53 4.62 -4.30 14.22
N LYS A 54 5.15 -3.09 13.90
CA LYS A 54 4.36 -1.85 13.96
C LYS A 54 3.22 -1.85 12.95
N MET A 55 3.47 -2.30 11.72
CA MET A 55 2.43 -2.44 10.72
C MET A 55 1.35 -3.43 11.16
N TRP A 56 1.75 -4.56 11.76
CA TRP A 56 0.83 -5.51 12.33
C TRP A 56 0.01 -4.94 13.49
N ALA A 57 0.63 -4.16 14.38
CA ALA A 57 -0.09 -3.49 15.46
C ALA A 57 -1.15 -2.53 14.92
N PHE A 58 -0.84 -1.79 13.85
CA PHE A 58 -1.81 -0.94 13.15
C PHE A 58 -2.96 -1.76 12.55
N MET A 59 -2.65 -2.79 11.76
CA MET A 59 -3.64 -3.69 11.15
C MET A 59 -4.52 -4.37 12.21
N SER A 60 -3.92 -4.82 13.32
CA SER A 60 -4.62 -5.49 14.41
C SER A 60 -5.49 -4.54 15.23
N SER A 61 -5.15 -3.25 15.29
CA SER A 61 -6.00 -2.24 15.92
C SER A 61 -7.23 -1.90 15.07
N ARG A 62 -7.12 -2.09 13.75
CA ARG A 62 -8.16 -1.76 12.75
C ARG A 62 -8.61 -2.97 11.95
N GLN A 63 -8.75 -4.14 12.58
CA GLN A 63 -9.03 -5.38 11.84
C GLN A 63 -10.28 -5.31 10.94
N GLN A 64 -11.29 -4.52 11.32
CA GLN A 64 -12.51 -4.36 10.54
C GLN A 64 -12.34 -3.51 9.28
N THR A 65 -11.45 -2.53 9.28
CA THR A 65 -11.23 -1.64 8.13
C THR A 65 -9.95 -1.98 7.37
N ALA A 66 -8.90 -2.46 8.04
CA ALA A 66 -7.63 -2.80 7.43
C ALA A 66 -7.64 -4.20 6.79
N LEU A 67 -8.33 -5.19 7.35
CA LEU A 67 -8.35 -6.53 6.78
C LEU A 67 -9.54 -6.68 5.83
N VAL A 68 -9.27 -7.24 4.65
CA VAL A 68 -10.29 -7.53 3.63
C VAL A 68 -10.62 -9.02 3.62
N GLN A 69 -11.82 -9.40 3.19
CA GLN A 69 -12.21 -10.82 3.19
C GLN A 69 -11.58 -11.59 2.05
N ASN A 70 -11.44 -10.95 0.88
CA ASN A 70 -10.92 -11.57 -0.34
C ASN A 70 -10.01 -10.61 -1.12
N ASN A 71 -9.22 -11.17 -2.05
CA ASN A 71 -8.37 -10.39 -2.94
C ASN A 71 -9.18 -9.42 -3.81
N ASP A 72 -10.30 -9.85 -4.38
CA ASP A 72 -11.14 -9.00 -5.24
C ASP A 72 -11.68 -7.77 -4.51
N GLU A 73 -12.13 -7.94 -3.26
CA GLU A 73 -12.56 -6.84 -2.39
C GLU A 73 -11.41 -5.87 -2.13
N GLY A 74 -10.23 -6.42 -1.82
CA GLY A 74 -9.01 -5.63 -1.64
C GLY A 74 -8.63 -4.84 -2.89
N ILE A 75 -8.65 -5.47 -4.07
CA ILE A 75 -8.32 -4.82 -5.34
C ILE A 75 -9.32 -3.70 -5.65
N GLN A 76 -10.63 -3.94 -5.50
CA GLN A 76 -11.64 -2.90 -5.70
C GLN A 76 -11.45 -1.74 -4.72
N ARG A 77 -11.06 -2.02 -3.48
CA ARG A 77 -10.80 -0.99 -2.48
C ARG A 77 -9.57 -0.15 -2.81
N VAL A 78 -8.48 -0.77 -3.26
CA VAL A 78 -7.29 -0.07 -3.75
C VAL A 78 -7.63 0.86 -4.92
N LEU A 79 -8.54 0.45 -5.82
CA LEU A 79 -8.94 1.25 -6.97
C LEU A 79 -9.89 2.42 -6.62
N THR A 80 -10.63 2.31 -5.52
CA THR A 80 -11.68 3.28 -5.15
C THR A 80 -11.28 4.22 -4.02
N THR A 81 -10.30 3.83 -3.19
CA THR A 81 -9.90 4.55 -1.98
C THR A 81 -8.38 4.57 -1.84
N ASP A 82 -7.86 5.50 -1.02
CA ASP A 82 -6.43 5.56 -0.64
C ASP A 82 -6.06 4.41 0.32
N TYR A 83 -6.03 3.19 -0.22
CA TYR A 83 -5.75 1.96 0.51
C TYR A 83 -4.66 1.14 -0.20
N ALA A 84 -3.72 0.60 0.58
CA ALA A 84 -2.66 -0.29 0.10
C ALA A 84 -2.88 -1.73 0.55
N LEU A 85 -2.93 -2.66 -0.40
CA LEU A 85 -3.14 -4.07 -0.13
C LEU A 85 -1.82 -4.85 -0.16
N LEU A 86 -1.52 -5.53 0.93
CA LEU A 86 -0.36 -6.41 1.08
C LEU A 86 -0.74 -7.81 0.57
N MET A 87 -0.09 -8.22 -0.52
CA MET A 87 -0.29 -9.50 -1.19
C MET A 87 1.04 -10.18 -1.50
N GLU A 88 0.99 -11.45 -1.90
CA GLU A 88 2.15 -12.18 -2.38
C GLU A 88 2.61 -11.66 -3.74
N SER A 89 3.93 -11.60 -3.97
CA SER A 89 4.53 -11.00 -5.17
C SER A 89 3.99 -11.59 -6.48
N THR A 90 3.79 -12.91 -6.54
CA THR A 90 3.21 -13.61 -7.71
C THR A 90 1.78 -13.16 -8.00
N SER A 91 1.00 -12.91 -6.96
CA SER A 91 -0.37 -12.43 -7.08
C SER A 91 -0.41 -10.96 -7.51
N ILE A 92 0.51 -10.14 -6.99
CA ILE A 92 0.64 -8.74 -7.40
C ILE A 92 1.00 -8.66 -8.89
N GLU A 93 2.03 -9.37 -9.33
CA GLU A 93 2.48 -9.40 -10.73
C GLU A 93 1.35 -9.83 -11.68
N TYR A 94 0.60 -10.87 -11.32
CA TYR A 94 -0.54 -11.33 -12.10
C TYR A 94 -1.64 -10.27 -12.26
N VAL A 95 -1.94 -9.53 -11.19
CA VAL A 95 -3.01 -8.53 -11.17
C VAL A 95 -2.57 -7.24 -11.87
N THR A 96 -1.33 -6.78 -11.64
CA THR A 96 -0.78 -5.58 -12.28
C THR A 96 -0.57 -5.78 -13.78
N GLN A 97 -0.21 -6.99 -14.22
CA GLN A 97 -0.13 -7.32 -15.65
C GLN A 97 -1.47 -7.19 -16.36
N ARG A 98 -2.59 -7.39 -15.65
CA ARG A 98 -3.95 -7.30 -16.18
C ARG A 98 -4.58 -5.93 -16.01
N ASN A 99 -4.13 -5.17 -15.02
CA ASN A 99 -4.73 -3.89 -14.66
C ASN A 99 -3.64 -2.83 -14.46
N CYS A 100 -3.48 -1.98 -15.48
CA CYS A 100 -2.48 -0.92 -15.49
C CYS A 100 -2.76 0.22 -14.49
N ASN A 101 -3.92 0.25 -13.85
CA ASN A 101 -4.24 1.22 -12.79
C ASN A 101 -3.63 0.85 -11.44
N LEU A 102 -3.03 -0.35 -11.34
CA LEU A 102 -2.39 -0.82 -10.13
C LEU A 102 -0.88 -0.72 -10.27
N THR A 103 -0.22 -0.31 -9.19
CA THR A 103 1.23 -0.19 -9.14
C THR A 103 1.74 -1.06 -8.01
N GLN A 104 2.74 -1.88 -8.31
CA GLN A 104 3.46 -2.61 -7.29
C GLN A 104 4.38 -1.63 -6.54
N ILE A 105 4.23 -1.59 -5.22
CA ILE A 105 5.09 -0.78 -4.34
C ILE A 105 5.95 -1.74 -3.51
N GLY A 106 7.26 -1.48 -3.51
CA GLY A 106 8.24 -2.41 -2.96
C GLY A 106 8.58 -3.54 -3.94
N GLY A 107 9.88 -3.71 -4.13
CA GLY A 107 10.48 -4.87 -4.77
C GLY A 107 11.70 -5.24 -3.95
N LEU A 108 11.82 -6.52 -3.60
CA LEU A 108 13.07 -7.07 -3.09
C LEU A 108 13.74 -7.84 -4.22
#